data_AF-A0A9K3JTF1-F1
#
_entry.id   AF-A0A9K3JTF1-F1
#
_cell.length_a   1.000
_cell.length_b   1.000
_cell.length_c   1.000
_cell.angle_alpha   90.00
_cell.angle_beta   90.00
_cell.angle_gamma   90.00
#
_symmetry.space_group_name_H-M   'P 1'
#
loop_
_entity.id
_entity.type
_entity.pdbx_description
1 polymer ?
#
loop_
_entity_poly.entity_id
_entity_poly.type
_entity_poly.pdbx_seq_one_letter_code
_entity_poly.pdbx_strand_id
1 'polypeptide(L)'
;MGEVRLFIDFDDDQYLLYPSISSAEIIFCRICHEAEFESSKTMESPCSCSGTVKFAHRDCIQRWCDEKGNTTCEICLQVWFSSSVW
;
A
#
# COMPACT_ATOMS: atom_id res chain seq x y z
N MET A 1 -15.27 -42.70 7.02
CA MET A 1 -16.03 -41.92 6.02
C MET A 1 -15.47 -40.52 6.02
N GLY A 2 -14.86 -40.11 4.91
CA GLY A 2 -14.26 -38.79 4.77
C GLY A 2 -13.09 -38.83 3.79
N GLU A 3 -13.39 -38.92 2.50
CA GLU A 3 -12.41 -38.63 1.46
C GLU A 3 -12.23 -37.10 1.40
N VAL A 4 -11.07 -36.59 1.78
CA VAL A 4 -10.67 -35.22 1.40
C VAL A 4 -10.01 -35.31 0.04
N ARG A 5 -10.83 -35.24 -1.00
CA ARG A 5 -10.37 -35.09 -2.38
C ARG A 5 -9.90 -33.67 -2.58
N LEU A 6 -8.60 -33.44 -2.45
CA LEU A 6 -7.94 -32.22 -2.91
C LEU A 6 -7.60 -32.41 -4.40
N PHE A 7 -8.60 -32.22 -5.25
CA PHE A 7 -8.37 -31.95 -6.66
C PHE A 7 -8.48 -30.44 -6.84
N ILE A 8 -7.34 -29.79 -7.06
CA ILE A 8 -7.31 -28.47 -7.67
C ILE A 8 -6.60 -28.72 -9.00
N ASP A 9 -7.41 -28.82 -10.05
CA ASP A 9 -6.94 -28.94 -11.42
C ASP A 9 -6.43 -27.57 -11.91
N PHE A 10 -5.57 -27.64 -12.91
CA PHE A 10 -4.49 -26.71 -13.22
C PHE A 10 -4.91 -25.53 -14.12
N ASP A 11 -6.09 -24.93 -13.89
CA ASP A 11 -6.58 -23.79 -14.70
C ASP A 11 -6.66 -22.49 -13.86
N ASP A 12 -5.52 -21.81 -13.81
CA ASP A 12 -5.30 -20.34 -13.79
C ASP A 12 -5.53 -19.42 -12.57
N ASP A 13 -5.77 -19.84 -11.32
CA ASP A 13 -5.67 -18.86 -10.21
C ASP A 13 -5.09 -19.44 -8.91
N GLN A 14 -3.79 -19.17 -8.74
CA GLN A 14 -2.96 -19.45 -7.58
C GLN A 14 -3.46 -18.69 -6.33
N TYR A 15 -4.48 -19.21 -5.65
CA TYR A 15 -4.84 -18.80 -4.28
C TYR A 15 -4.37 -19.85 -3.26
N LEU A 16 -3.07 -20.16 -3.26
CA LEU A 16 -2.45 -20.89 -2.16
C LEU A 16 -2.09 -19.91 -1.04
N LEU A 17 -2.93 -19.94 0.00
CA LEU A 17 -2.71 -19.43 1.35
C LEU A 17 -1.25 -19.63 1.79
N TYR A 18 -0.57 -18.56 2.18
CA TYR A 18 0.71 -18.62 2.89
C TYR A 18 0.42 -18.53 4.40
N PRO A 19 0.54 -19.61 5.20
CA PRO A 19 0.34 -19.54 6.65
C PRO A 19 1.54 -18.97 7.42
N SER A 20 2.48 -18.32 6.74
CA SER A 20 3.75 -17.88 7.36
C SER A 20 4.36 -16.63 6.70
N ILE A 21 3.56 -15.62 6.36
CA ILE A 21 4.10 -14.24 6.33
C ILE A 21 4.20 -13.78 7.78
N SER A 22 5.41 -13.90 8.32
CA SER A 22 5.79 -13.31 9.59
C SER A 22 5.73 -11.78 9.44
N SER A 23 4.65 -11.18 9.92
CA SER A 23 4.50 -9.76 10.31
C SER A 23 4.83 -8.65 9.30
N ALA A 24 4.98 -8.93 8.00
CA ALA A 24 5.20 -7.89 7.01
C ALA A 24 3.89 -7.61 6.26
N GLU A 25 3.13 -6.61 6.72
CA GLU A 25 1.93 -6.16 6.01
C GLU A 25 2.34 -5.58 4.65
N ILE A 26 1.84 -6.16 3.56
CA ILE A 26 2.01 -5.60 2.22
C ILE A 26 0.97 -4.48 2.07
N ILE A 27 1.44 -3.29 1.77
CA ILE A 27 0.63 -2.09 1.55
C ILE A 27 0.83 -1.57 0.13
N PHE A 28 -0.17 -0.87 -0.38
CA PHE A 28 -0.15 -0.31 -1.73
C PHE A 28 0.02 1.19 -1.67
N CYS A 29 0.91 1.73 -2.50
CA CYS A 29 1.07 3.18 -2.62
C CYS A 29 -0.19 3.76 -3.25
N ARG A 30 -0.85 4.72 -2.59
CA ARG A 30 -2.08 5.34 -3.11
C ARG A 30 -1.91 6.13 -4.42
N ILE A 31 -0.67 6.34 -4.87
CA ILE A 31 -0.32 7.19 -6.03
C ILE A 31 0.09 6.33 -7.23
N CYS A 32 1.07 5.42 -7.07
CA CYS A 32 1.53 4.54 -8.15
C CYS A 32 0.85 3.15 -8.15
N HIS A 33 0.09 2.82 -7.10
CA HIS A 33 -0.58 1.53 -6.91
C HIS A 33 0.35 0.31 -6.86
N GLU A 34 1.64 0.51 -6.61
CA GLU A 34 2.61 -0.58 -6.41
C GLU A 34 2.55 -1.13 -4.98
N ALA A 35 2.75 -2.44 -4.86
CA ALA A 35 2.78 -3.17 -3.59
C ALA A 35 4.18 -3.14 -2.98
N GLU A 36 4.26 -2.81 -1.70
CA GLU A 36 5.51 -2.72 -0.94
C GLU A 36 5.28 -3.16 0.51
N PHE A 37 6.34 -3.49 1.23
CA PHE A 37 6.23 -3.86 2.63
C PHE A 37 6.04 -2.61 3.49
N GLU A 38 5.18 -2.66 4.51
CA GLU A 38 5.00 -1.56 5.45
C GLU A 38 6.32 -1.19 6.15
N SER A 39 7.21 -2.17 6.34
CA SER A 39 8.55 -1.96 6.90
C SER A 39 9.53 -1.25 5.97
N SER A 40 9.19 -1.03 4.70
CA SER A 40 10.04 -0.33 3.75
C SER A 40 10.16 1.15 4.12
N LYS A 41 11.40 1.65 4.19
CA LYS A 41 11.70 3.07 4.50
C LYS A 41 11.19 4.07 3.45
N THR A 42 10.63 3.57 2.35
CA THR A 42 10.09 4.37 1.25
C THR A 42 8.64 4.76 1.49
N MET A 43 7.91 4.03 2.35
CA MET A 43 6.49 4.25 2.64
C MET A 43 6.30 5.21 3.80
N GLU A 44 5.50 6.24 3.57
CA GLU A 44 5.19 7.28 4.54
C GLU A 44 3.66 7.45 4.65
N SER A 45 3.20 7.92 5.80
CA SER A 45 1.81 8.34 6.01
C SER A 45 1.74 9.87 6.13
N PRO A 46 1.74 10.60 5.01
CA PRO A 46 1.90 12.05 5.01
C PRO A 46 0.65 12.81 5.43
N CYS A 47 -0.48 12.13 5.65
CA CYS A 47 -1.73 12.77 6.04
C CYS A 47 -2.48 11.90 7.05
N SER A 48 -3.53 12.44 7.67
CA SER A 48 -4.34 11.73 8.66
C SER A 48 -5.34 10.73 8.07
N CYS A 49 -5.13 10.29 6.82
CA CYS A 49 -5.94 9.21 6.25
C CYS A 49 -5.73 7.91 7.04
N SER A 50 -6.71 7.02 6.99
CA SER A 50 -6.70 5.74 7.72
C SER A 50 -6.73 4.56 6.76
N GLY A 51 -6.37 3.37 7.24
CA GLY A 51 -6.29 2.16 6.42
C GLY A 51 -5.12 2.17 5.44
N THR A 52 -5.25 1.43 4.33
CA THR A 52 -4.20 1.28 3.31
C THR A 52 -3.99 2.54 2.47
N VAL A 53 -5.03 3.36 2.31
CA VAL A 53 -4.99 4.59 1.50
C VAL A 53 -4.17 5.71 2.12
N LYS A 54 -3.69 5.56 3.36
CA LYS A 54 -2.84 6.56 4.02
C LYS A 54 -1.39 6.50 3.55
N PHE A 55 -0.97 5.38 2.98
CA PHE A 55 0.42 5.14 2.63
C PHE A 55 0.73 5.58 1.19
N ALA A 56 1.88 6.21 1.04
CA ALA A 56 2.44 6.58 -0.26
C ALA A 56 3.97 6.53 -0.20
N HIS A 57 4.61 6.25 -1.33
CA HIS A 57 6.05 6.38 -1.45
C HIS A 57 6.47 7.84 -1.30
N ARG A 58 7.59 8.07 -0.60
CA ARG A 58 8.22 9.39 -0.47
C ARG A 58 8.37 10.11 -1.82
N ASP A 59 8.87 9.41 -2.83
CA ASP A 59 9.06 9.97 -4.17
C ASP A 59 7.73 10.27 -4.87
N CYS A 60 6.72 9.41 -4.66
CA CYS A 60 5.39 9.64 -5.20
C CYS A 60 4.71 10.85 -4.55
N ILE A 61 4.92 11.07 -3.25
CA ILE A 61 4.42 12.24 -2.52
C ILE A 61 5.00 13.52 -3.13
N GLN A 62 6.32 13.57 -3.30
CA GLN A 62 6.99 14.74 -3.87
C GLN A 62 6.48 15.02 -5.29
N ARG A 63 6.48 14.00 -6.15
CA ARG A 63 5.99 14.14 -7.53
C ARG A 63 4.54 14.62 -7.57
N TRP A 64 3.68 14.12 -6.69
CA TRP A 64 2.29 14.56 -6.61
C TRP A 64 2.19 16.05 -6.22
N CYS A 65 2.99 16.50 -5.26
CA CYS A 65 3.05 17.92 -4.89
C CYS A 65 3.56 18.79 -6.05
N ASP A 66 4.57 18.33 -6.79
CA ASP A 66 5.11 19.05 -7.95
C ASP A 66 4.09 19.14 -9.10
N GLU A 67 3.36 18.05 -9.38
CA GLU A 67 2.36 18.00 -10.45
C GLU A 67 1.06 18.74 -10.10
N LYS A 68 0.59 18.64 -8.85
CA LYS A 68 -0.64 19.31 -8.41
C LYS A 68 -0.41 20.75 -7.97
N GLY A 69 0.81 21.11 -7.58
CA GLY A 69 1.13 22.42 -7.01
C GLY A 69 0.46 22.68 -5.67
N ASN A 70 0.02 21.64 -4.97
CA ASN A 70 -0.64 21.76 -3.67
C ASN A 70 -0.06 20.72 -2.71
N THR A 71 -0.04 21.07 -1.43
CA THR A 71 0.40 20.23 -0.32
C THR A 71 -0.78 19.83 0.55
N THR A 72 -1.99 19.72 -0.01
CA THR A 72 -3.23 19.35 0.71
C THR A 72 -3.77 18.01 0.21
N CYS A 73 -4.03 17.05 1.09
CA CYS A 73 -4.56 15.74 0.72
C CYS A 73 -5.99 15.86 0.20
N GLU A 74 -6.29 15.29 -0.96
CA GLU A 74 -7.62 15.36 -1.58
C GLU A 74 -8.70 14.55 -0.85
N ILE A 75 -8.30 13.62 0.03
CA ILE A 75 -9.22 12.74 0.77
C ILE A 75 -9.59 13.36 2.11
N CYS A 76 -8.59 13.67 2.94
CA CYS A 76 -8.81 14.21 4.29
C CYS A 76 -8.73 15.74 4.37
N LEU A 77 -8.41 16.42 3.26
CA LEU A 77 -8.30 17.88 3.16
C LEU A 77 -7.31 18.50 4.16
N GLN A 78 -6.35 17.72 4.65
CA GLN A 78 -5.29 18.16 5.56
C GLN A 78 -3.98 18.37 4.80
N VAL A 79 -3.13 19.27 5.29
CA VAL A 79 -1.79 19.48 4.73
C VAL A 79 -0.96 18.21 4.87
N TRP A 80 -0.15 17.89 3.86
CA TRP A 80 0.77 16.77 3.90
C TRP A 80 1.91 17.12 4.87
N PHE A 81 2.03 16.36 5.96
CA PHE A 81 3.10 16.45 6.94
C PHE A 81 4.18 15.43 6.59
N SER A 82 4.86 15.62 5.45
CA SER A 82 6.08 14.86 5.14
C SER A 82 7.28 15.79 5.25
N SER A 83 8.34 15.33 5.91
CA SER A 83 9.66 15.99 5.98
C SER A 83 10.37 16.11 4.63
N SER A 84 9.71 15.71 3.53
CA SER A 84 10.21 15.78 2.16
C SER A 84 9.61 16.93 1.37
N VAL A 85 8.47 17.46 1.82
CA VAL A 85 7.70 18.51 1.13
C VAL A 85 8.04 19.91 1.70
N TRP A 86 8.83 19.97 2.79
CA TRP A 86 9.28 21.17 3.49
C TRP A 86 10.79 21.14 3.72
#